data_AF-A0A4Y8ZUP6-F1
#
_entry.id   AF-A0A4Y8ZUP6-F1
#
_cell.length_a   1.000
_cell.length_b   1.000
_cell.length_c   1.000
_cell.angle_alpha   90.00
_cell.angle_beta   90.00
_cell.angle_gamma   90.00
#
_symmetry.space_group_name_H-M   'P 1'
#
loop_
_entity.id
_entity.type
_entity.pdbx_description
1 polymer ?
#
loop_
_entity_poly.entity_id
_entity_poly.type
_entity_poly.pdbx_seq_one_letter_code
_entity_poly.pdbx_strand_id
1 'polypeptide(L)'
;MTGRLEELHELRTVRSDWQALSSRWALTEGERVALLQDASEERPFPAAATEKRMRLILAVDRSLPIASHDREVLTWLRRPASLLGARTPLDVMAGAPCEIRAVRDLAERIFRQ
;
A
#
# COMPACT_ATOMS: atom_id res chain seq x y z
N MET A 1 15.26 -21.76 -18.02
CA MET A 1 14.16 -21.05 -18.72
C MET A 1 12.92 -20.85 -17.84
N THR A 2 12.92 -21.29 -16.58
CA THR A 2 11.81 -21.18 -15.61
C THR A 2 11.64 -19.78 -15.00
N GLY A 3 12.73 -19.03 -14.78
CA GLY A 3 12.67 -17.76 -14.03
C GLY A 3 11.77 -16.66 -14.63
N ARG A 4 11.64 -16.56 -15.95
CA ARG A 4 10.79 -15.53 -16.58
C ARG A 4 9.29 -15.80 -16.35
N LEU A 5 8.86 -17.07 -16.32
CA LEU A 5 7.46 -17.41 -16.10
C LEU A 5 7.05 -17.21 -14.64
N GLU A 6 7.96 -17.52 -13.72
CA GLU A 6 7.80 -17.27 -12.28
C GLU A 6 7.68 -15.77 -12.00
N GLU A 7 8.58 -14.96 -12.56
CA GLU A 7 8.55 -13.49 -12.43
C GLU A 7 7.23 -12.89 -12.96
N LEU A 8 6.73 -13.39 -14.09
CA LEU A 8 5.44 -12.98 -14.64
C LEU A 8 4.25 -13.38 -13.74
N HIS A 9 4.32 -14.54 -13.10
CA HIS A 9 3.30 -14.99 -12.17
C HIS A 9 3.31 -14.15 -10.89
N GLU A 10 4.48 -13.91 -10.31
CA GLU A 10 4.64 -13.04 -9.14
C GLU A 10 4.12 -11.64 -9.40
N LEU A 11 4.45 -11.05 -10.55
CA LEU A 11 3.97 -9.72 -10.93
C LEU A 11 2.44 -9.69 -11.02
N ARG A 12 1.81 -10.72 -11.59
CA ARG A 12 0.34 -10.82 -11.64
C ARG A 12 -0.25 -10.90 -10.24
N THR A 13 0.36 -11.66 -9.34
CA THR A 13 -0.08 -11.77 -7.95
C THR A 13 0.02 -10.42 -7.23
N VAL A 14 1.14 -9.71 -7.35
CA VAL A 14 1.29 -8.38 -6.75
C VAL A 14 0.23 -7.40 -7.26
N ARG A 15 -0.07 -7.43 -8.57
CA ARG A 15 -1.11 -6.57 -9.15
C ARG A 15 -2.51 -6.93 -8.68
N SER A 16 -2.84 -8.22 -8.63
CA SER A 16 -4.12 -8.69 -8.11
C SER A 16 -4.30 -8.28 -6.64
N ASP A 17 -3.28 -8.46 -5.82
CA ASP A 17 -3.27 -8.06 -4.43
C ASP A 17 -3.42 -6.54 -4.28
N TRP A 18 -2.75 -5.76 -5.12
CA TRP A 18 -2.87 -4.31 -5.17
C TRP A 18 -4.29 -3.86 -5.53
N GLN A 19 -4.92 -4.46 -6.55
CA GLN A 19 -6.30 -4.15 -6.93
C GLN A 19 -7.27 -4.48 -5.80
N ALA A 20 -7.09 -5.64 -5.14
CA ALA A 20 -7.88 -6.00 -3.98
C ALA A 20 -7.69 -5.01 -2.83
N LEU A 21 -6.45 -4.61 -2.53
CA LEU A 21 -6.14 -3.59 -1.51
C LEU A 21 -6.80 -2.25 -1.85
N SER A 22 -6.64 -1.77 -3.08
CA SER A 22 -7.20 -0.48 -3.49
C SER A 22 -8.72 -0.42 -3.34
N SER A 23 -9.40 -1.55 -3.61
CA SER A 23 -10.83 -1.69 -3.40
C SER A 23 -11.18 -1.74 -1.91
N ARG A 24 -10.45 -2.55 -1.11
CA ARG A 24 -10.68 -2.67 0.34
C ARG A 24 -10.46 -1.35 1.08
N TRP A 25 -9.42 -0.60 0.71
CA TRP A 25 -9.09 0.69 1.31
C TRP A 25 -9.95 1.84 0.74
N ALA A 26 -10.80 1.53 -0.24
CA ALA A 26 -11.62 2.48 -0.99
C ALA A 26 -10.78 3.65 -1.54
N LEU A 27 -9.64 3.32 -2.15
CA LEU A 27 -8.73 4.33 -2.71
C LEU A 27 -9.37 5.00 -3.92
N THR A 28 -9.38 6.32 -3.90
CA THR A 28 -9.66 7.15 -5.07
C THR A 28 -8.53 7.03 -6.09
N GLU A 29 -8.82 7.40 -7.34
CA GLU A 29 -7.79 7.46 -8.39
C GLU A 29 -6.60 8.35 -7.97
N GLY A 30 -6.89 9.51 -7.36
CA GLY A 30 -5.85 10.42 -6.88
C GLY A 30 -4.95 9.80 -5.81
N GLU A 31 -5.54 9.05 -4.87
CA GLU A 31 -4.77 8.32 -3.84
C GLU A 31 -3.92 7.20 -4.46
N ARG A 32 -4.44 6.46 -5.45
CA ARG A 32 -3.65 5.43 -6.15
C ARG A 32 -2.45 6.01 -6.86
N VAL A 33 -2.67 7.07 -7.65
CA VAL A 33 -1.59 7.78 -8.36
C VAL A 33 -0.57 8.36 -7.40
N ALA A 34 -1.00 8.96 -6.29
CA ALA A 34 -0.10 9.50 -5.27
C ALA A 34 0.74 8.40 -4.60
N LEU A 35 0.13 7.27 -4.25
CA LEU A 35 0.80 6.16 -3.60
C LEU A 35 1.80 5.46 -4.50
N LEU A 36 1.52 5.34 -5.79
CA LEU A 36 2.41 4.71 -6.74
C LEU A 36 3.38 5.68 -7.43
N GLN A 37 3.13 6.98 -7.30
CA GLN A 37 3.87 8.08 -7.94
C GLN A 37 3.89 7.96 -9.48
N ASP A 38 2.96 7.19 -10.04
CA ASP A 38 2.86 6.91 -11.46
C ASP A 38 1.44 6.42 -11.77
N ALA A 39 0.93 6.78 -12.95
CA ALA A 39 -0.33 6.28 -13.51
C ALA A 39 -0.16 4.94 -14.25
N SER A 40 1.02 4.31 -14.16
CA SER A 40 1.34 3.09 -14.89
C SER A 40 0.82 1.79 -14.27
N GLU A 41 0.02 1.84 -13.19
CA GLU A 41 -0.52 0.64 -12.53
C GLU A 41 -1.36 -0.27 -13.46
N GLU A 42 -1.96 0.33 -14.49
CA GLU A 42 -2.75 -0.37 -15.48
C GLU A 42 -1.89 -1.10 -16.52
N ARG A 43 -0.60 -0.75 -16.65
CA ARG A 43 0.30 -1.36 -17.64
C ARG A 43 0.52 -2.85 -17.33
N PRO A 44 0.61 -3.72 -18.36
CA PRO A 44 0.94 -5.13 -18.18
C PRO A 44 2.25 -5.35 -17.41
N PHE A 45 3.22 -4.45 -17.63
CA PHE A 45 4.52 -4.42 -16.99
C PHE A 45 4.74 -3.02 -16.40
N PRO A 46 4.37 -2.79 -15.12
CA PRO A 46 4.67 -1.54 -14.45
C PRO A 46 6.19 -1.39 -14.28
N ALA A 47 6.66 -0.16 -14.05
CA ALA A 47 8.06 0.06 -13.75
C ALA A 47 8.45 -0.69 -12.45
N ALA A 48 9.70 -1.16 -12.37
CA ALA A 48 10.19 -1.86 -11.18
C ALA A 48 10.04 -1.02 -9.89
N ALA A 49 10.10 0.31 -10.01
CA ALA A 49 9.83 1.23 -8.90
C ALA A 49 8.37 1.14 -8.42
N THR A 50 7.40 1.13 -9.35
CA THR A 50 5.97 0.99 -9.07
C THR A 50 5.66 -0.36 -8.40
N GLU A 51 6.20 -1.45 -8.94
CA GLU A 51 6.05 -2.80 -8.36
C GLU A 51 6.62 -2.87 -6.94
N LYS A 52 7.81 -2.28 -6.72
CA LYS A 52 8.42 -2.19 -5.40
C LYS A 52 7.55 -1.40 -4.43
N ARG A 53 6.95 -0.29 -4.87
CA ARG A 53 6.02 0.50 -4.05
C ARG A 53 4.74 -0.28 -3.72
N MET A 54 4.14 -0.97 -4.68
CA MET A 54 2.99 -1.88 -4.45
C MET A 54 3.31 -2.89 -3.36
N ARG A 55 4.47 -3.57 -3.44
CA ARG A 55 4.89 -4.55 -2.42
C ARG A 55 5.05 -3.93 -1.02
N LEU A 56 5.57 -2.70 -0.92
CA LEU A 56 5.70 -2.01 0.36
C LEU A 56 4.35 -1.66 0.98
N ILE A 57 3.41 -1.17 0.16
CA ILE A 57 2.07 -0.82 0.64
C ILE A 57 1.29 -2.09 1.02
N LEU A 58 1.42 -3.17 0.26
CA LEU A 58 0.87 -4.48 0.61
C LEU A 58 1.42 -5.01 1.95
N ALA A 59 2.66 -4.67 2.30
CA ALA A 59 3.20 -5.04 3.61
C ALA A 59 2.55 -4.24 4.76
N VAL A 60 2.17 -2.97 4.52
CA VAL A 60 1.38 -2.18 5.47
C VAL A 60 0.01 -2.84 5.68
N ASP A 61 -0.68 -3.21 4.60
CA ASP A 61 -1.98 -3.88 4.66
C ASP A 61 -1.95 -5.18 5.48
N ARG A 62 -0.94 -6.02 5.29
CA ARG A 62 -0.75 -7.25 6.09
C ARG A 62 -0.46 -7.00 7.58
N SER A 63 -0.12 -5.76 7.94
CA SER A 63 0.13 -5.36 9.32
C SER A 63 -1.15 -4.90 10.02
N LEU A 64 -2.20 -4.59 9.25
CA LEU A 64 -3.52 -4.24 9.76
C LEU A 64 -4.29 -5.54 10.12
N PRO A 65 -5.21 -5.52 11.09
CA PRO A 65 -5.93 -6.72 11.48
C PRO A 65 -6.85 -7.18 10.35
N ILE A 66 -6.80 -8.49 10.04
CA ILE A 66 -7.62 -9.15 9.02
C ILE A 66 -9.12 -9.03 9.36
N ALA A 67 -9.47 -9.00 10.64
CA ALA A 67 -10.85 -8.88 11.09
C ALA A 67 -11.39 -7.45 10.98
N SER A 68 -10.53 -6.44 11.03
CA SER A 68 -10.92 -5.03 11.08
C SER A 68 -10.85 -4.38 9.70
N HIS A 69 -11.54 -4.98 8.73
CA HIS A 69 -12.09 -4.26 7.57
C HIS A 69 -13.10 -3.16 7.98
N ASP A 70 -13.16 -2.89 9.29
CA ASP A 70 -13.91 -1.87 9.96
C ASP A 70 -13.52 -0.48 9.49
N ARG A 71 -14.55 0.36 9.56
CA ARG A 71 -14.49 1.81 9.49
C ARG A 71 -13.32 2.41 10.26
N GLU A 72 -12.85 1.76 11.33
CA GLU A 72 -11.70 2.20 12.13
C GLU A 72 -10.38 2.24 11.34
N VAL A 73 -10.03 1.19 10.59
CA VAL A 73 -8.81 1.18 9.78
C VAL A 73 -8.89 2.23 8.68
N LEU A 74 -10.02 2.32 7.99
CA LEU A 74 -10.25 3.32 6.94
C LEU A 74 -10.20 4.75 7.49
N THR A 75 -10.71 4.94 8.71
CA THR A 75 -10.65 6.23 9.42
C THR A 75 -9.21 6.54 9.80
N TRP A 76 -8.47 5.57 10.34
CA TRP A 76 -7.07 5.74 10.71
C TRP A 76 -6.21 6.13 9.51
N LEU A 77 -6.38 5.45 8.35
CA LEU A 77 -5.66 5.76 7.11
C LEU A 77 -5.83 7.22 6.65
N ARG A 78 -6.97 7.84 6.98
CA ARG A 78 -7.34 9.20 6.58
C ARG A 78 -7.30 10.22 7.71
N ARG A 79 -6.96 9.80 8.93
CA ARG A 79 -6.92 10.67 10.10
C ARG A 79 -5.50 11.22 10.26
N PRO A 80 -5.33 12.56 10.33
CA PRO A 80 -4.07 13.16 10.70
C PRO A 80 -3.59 12.64 12.06
N ALA A 81 -2.33 12.22 12.13
CA ALA A 81 -1.71 11.78 13.37
C ALA A 81 -0.55 12.71 13.75
N SER A 82 -0.47 13.12 15.02
CA SER A 82 0.63 13.93 15.54
C SER A 82 1.98 13.25 15.36
N LEU A 83 2.02 11.92 15.52
CA LEU A 83 3.20 11.08 15.28
C LEU A 83 3.69 11.10 13.82
N LEU A 84 2.85 11.56 12.89
CA LEU A 84 3.15 11.68 11.46
C LEU A 84 3.33 13.15 11.02
N GLY A 85 3.47 14.08 11.97
CA GLY A 85 3.58 15.51 11.67
C GLY A 85 2.29 16.11 11.12
N ALA A 86 1.14 15.67 11.65
CA ALA A 86 -0.20 16.07 11.21
C ALA A 86 -0.56 15.67 9.76
N ARG A 87 0.20 14.76 9.16
CA ARG A 87 -0.16 14.08 7.90
C ARG A 87 -0.99 12.83 8.19
N THR A 88 -1.78 12.41 7.21
CA THR A 88 -2.46 11.10 7.28
C THR A 88 -1.48 9.98 6.92
N PRO A 89 -1.74 8.72 7.34
CA PRO A 89 -0.95 7.57 6.87
C PRO A 89 -0.87 7.48 5.34
N LEU A 90 -1.94 7.79 4.61
CA LEU A 90 -1.93 7.80 3.14
C LEU A 90 -0.98 8.86 2.58
N ASP A 91 -0.98 10.08 3.12
CA ASP A 91 -0.07 11.16 2.70
C ASP A 91 1.40 10.79 2.93
N VAL A 92 1.69 10.15 4.08
CA VAL A 92 3.03 9.70 4.42
C VAL A 92 3.49 8.59 3.47
N MET A 93 2.60 7.64 3.14
CA MET A 93 2.92 6.57 2.19
C MET A 93 3.11 7.08 0.75
N ALA A 94 2.49 8.20 0.37
CA ALA A 94 2.73 8.84 -0.93
C ALA A 94 4.16 9.41 -1.07
N GLY A 95 4.89 9.55 0.04
CA GLY A 95 6.27 10.02 0.07
C GLY A 95 7.31 8.93 -0.23
N ALA A 96 8.41 8.95 0.52
CA ALA A 96 9.56 8.07 0.30
C ALA A 96 9.32 6.61 0.76
N PRO A 97 10.02 5.61 0.21
CA PRO A 97 9.90 4.22 0.66
C PRO A 97 10.18 3.98 2.16
N CYS A 98 11.01 4.81 2.81
CA CYS A 98 11.22 4.75 4.25
C CYS A 98 9.99 5.21 5.04
N GLU A 99 9.24 6.16 4.51
CA GLU A 99 7.99 6.63 5.11
C GLU A 99 6.90 5.55 5.07
N ILE A 100 6.82 4.78 3.98
CA ILE A 100 5.91 3.61 3.90
C ILE A 100 6.23 2.58 4.99
N ARG A 101 7.53 2.32 5.24
CA ARG A 101 7.96 1.41 6.31
C ARG A 101 7.62 1.96 7.69
N ALA A 102 7.80 3.26 7.92
CA ALA A 102 7.42 3.89 9.18
C ALA A 102 5.91 3.75 9.45
N VAL A 103 5.07 3.88 8.41
CA VAL A 103 3.62 3.65 8.53
C VAL A 103 3.29 2.20 8.86
N ARG A 104 3.99 1.23 8.25
CA ARG A 104 3.87 -0.20 8.61
C ARG A 104 4.18 -0.42 10.09
N ASP A 105 5.34 0.07 10.55
CA ASP A 105 5.79 -0.14 11.93
C ASP A 105 4.83 0.53 12.93
N LEU A 106 4.24 1.68 12.55
CA LEU A 106 3.19 2.32 13.33
C LEU A 106 1.90 1.48 13.37
N ALA A 107 1.47 0.93 12.23
CA ALA A 107 0.30 0.06 12.16
C ALA A 107 0.46 -1.17 13.06
N GLU A 108 1.62 -1.84 13.00
CA GLU A 108 1.93 -2.98 13.88
C GLU A 108 1.82 -2.61 15.36
N ARG A 109 2.33 -1.43 15.74
CA ARG A 109 2.28 -0.95 17.13
C ARG A 109 0.87 -0.62 17.62
N ILE A 110 -0.02 -0.18 16.74
CA ILE A 110 -1.39 0.21 17.11
C ILE A 110 -2.31 -1.02 17.17
N PHE A 111 -2.18 -1.92 16.19
CA PHE A 111 -3.21 -2.90 15.91
C PHE A 111 -2.85 -4.35 16.28
N ARG A 112 -1.59 -4.63 16.65
CA ARG A 112 -1.16 -5.96 17.13
C ARG A 112 -0.82 -6.00 18.63
N GLN A 113 -1.33 -5.03 19.40
CA GLN A 113 -1.38 -5.12 20.87
C GLN A 113 -2.48 -6.08 21.30
#